data_AF-A0AA88EV17-F1
#
_entry.id   AF-A0AA88EV17-F1
#
_cell.length_a   1.000
_cell.length_b   1.000
_cell.length_c   1.000
_cell.angle_alpha   90.00
_cell.angle_beta   90.00
_cell.angle_gamma   90.00
#
_symmetry.space_group_name_H-M   'P 1'
#
loop_
_entity.id
_entity.type
_entity.pdbx_description
1 polymer ?
#
loop_
_entity_poly.entity_id
_entity_poly.type
_entity_poly.pdbx_seq_one_letter_code
_entity_poly.pdbx_strand_id
1 'polypeptide(L)'
;MAILGGVTGGPKPLGLGSTGRTAPNSLNEKLAMQQAMSNPAAGTIVPLRKSMTDSRWPATNGWVKMTQNVNGIEIHYVRNTRTGDVDDFKFK
;
A
#
# COMPACT_ATOMS: atom_id res chain seq x y z
N MET A 1 -34.15 7.55 8.63
CA MET A 1 -32.95 8.41 8.72
C MET A 1 -32.23 8.36 7.39
N ALA A 2 -32.05 9.52 6.75
CA ALA A 2 -31.56 9.64 5.37
C ALA A 2 -30.03 9.67 5.28
N ILE A 3 -29.53 8.92 4.30
CA ILE A 3 -28.30 8.95 3.46
C ILE A 3 -27.13 9.88 3.82
N LEU A 4 -25.90 9.37 3.65
CA LEU A 4 -24.81 10.08 2.94
C LEU A 4 -23.88 9.05 2.26
N GLY A 5 -23.82 9.11 0.93
CA GLY A 5 -22.82 8.41 0.13
C GLY A 5 -21.46 9.10 0.24
N GLY A 6 -20.41 8.29 0.32
CA GLY A 6 -19.04 8.69 0.05
C GLY A 6 -18.54 7.85 -1.10
N VAL A 7 -18.12 8.48 -2.19
CA VAL A 7 -17.31 7.84 -3.23
C VAL A 7 -16.04 7.33 -2.53
N THR A 8 -15.93 6.03 -2.31
CA THR A 8 -14.83 5.45 -1.52
C THR A 8 -13.56 5.45 -2.37
N GLY A 9 -12.85 6.58 -2.40
CA GLY A 9 -11.43 6.57 -2.72
C GLY A 9 -10.71 5.63 -1.76
N GLY A 10 -9.80 4.81 -2.25
CA GLY A 10 -9.01 3.89 -1.42
C GLY A 10 -8.30 4.62 -0.28
N PRO A 11 -7.82 3.88 0.74
CA PRO A 11 -7.22 4.50 1.91
C PRO A 11 -6.00 5.35 1.50
N LYS A 12 -5.98 6.59 1.96
CA LYS A 12 -4.90 7.53 1.68
C LYS A 12 -3.63 7.11 2.45
N PRO A 13 -2.45 7.05 1.80
CA PRO A 13 -1.19 6.81 2.49
C PRO A 13 -0.92 7.82 3.62
N LEU A 14 -0.40 7.34 4.76
CA LEU A 14 -0.13 8.19 5.93
C LEU A 14 1.03 9.18 5.70
N GLY A 15 1.97 8.88 4.80
CA GLY A 15 3.09 9.76 4.49
C GLY A 15 4.16 9.80 5.57
N LEU A 16 4.36 8.70 6.31
CA LEU A 16 5.43 8.57 7.31
C LEU A 16 6.81 8.45 6.65
N GLY A 17 6.83 8.22 5.34
CA GLY A 17 7.98 8.40 4.46
C GLY A 17 7.93 7.45 3.26
N SER A 18 8.96 7.51 2.42
CA SER A 18 9.17 6.59 1.31
C SER A 18 10.56 6.00 1.37
N THR A 19 10.71 4.77 0.91
CA THR A 19 12.00 4.09 0.77
C THR A 19 12.30 3.68 -0.67
N GLY A 20 11.54 4.17 -1.65
CA GLY A 20 11.74 3.83 -3.06
C GLY A 20 11.10 4.82 -4.04
N ARG A 21 11.13 4.45 -5.33
CA ARG A 21 10.59 5.27 -6.42
C ARG A 21 9.05 5.23 -6.39
N THR A 22 8.45 6.41 -6.42
CA THR A 22 6.98 6.58 -6.43
C THR A 22 6.46 7.24 -7.71
N ALA A 23 7.33 7.96 -8.43
CA ALA A 23 6.97 8.59 -9.71
C ALA A 23 6.94 7.55 -10.85
N PRO A 24 5.82 7.44 -11.60
CA PRO A 24 5.71 6.52 -12.73
C PRO A 24 6.47 7.03 -13.95
N ASN A 25 7.09 6.12 -14.70
CA ASN A 25 7.76 6.37 -15.98
C ASN A 25 6.85 6.05 -17.18
N SER A 26 5.67 5.47 -16.96
CA SER A 26 4.71 5.13 -18.01
C SER A 26 3.27 5.23 -17.53
N LEU A 27 2.33 5.27 -18.47
CA LEU A 27 0.90 5.21 -18.16
C LEU A 27 0.53 3.91 -17.43
N ASN A 28 1.11 2.78 -17.83
CA ASN A 28 0.84 1.49 -17.19
C ASN A 28 1.30 1.49 -15.73
N GLU A 29 2.47 2.08 -15.42
CA GLU A 29 2.94 2.24 -14.05
C GLU A 29 2.01 3.14 -13.22
N LYS A 30 1.54 4.24 -13.81
CA LYS A 30 0.57 5.14 -13.16
C LYS A 30 -0.72 4.39 -12.82
N LEU A 31 -1.26 3.61 -13.76
CA LEU A 31 -2.48 2.83 -13.55
C LEU A 31 -2.27 1.70 -12.52
N ALA A 32 -1.14 1.00 -12.56
CA ALA A 32 -0.79 -0.02 -11.59
C ALA A 32 -0.70 0.52 -10.17
N MET A 33 -0.04 1.68 -10.00
CA MET A 33 0.02 2.37 -8.72
C MET A 33 -1.37 2.77 -8.21
N GLN A 34 -2.20 3.36 -9.08
CA GLN A 34 -3.57 3.75 -8.74
C GLN A 34 -4.44 2.55 -8.35
N GLN A 35 -4.31 1.42 -9.06
CA GLN A 35 -5.03 0.20 -8.73
C GLN A 35 -4.61 -0.33 -7.36
N ALA A 36 -3.31 -0.38 -7.06
CA ALA A 36 -2.81 -0.79 -5.75
C ALA A 36 -3.30 0.11 -4.62
N MET A 37 -3.33 1.43 -4.83
CA MET A 37 -3.88 2.38 -3.87
C MET A 37 -5.41 2.25 -3.71
N SER A 38 -6.13 1.89 -4.77
CA SER A 38 -7.59 1.76 -4.74
C SER A 38 -8.07 0.56 -3.93
N ASN A 39 -7.32 -0.56 -3.95
CA ASN A 39 -7.63 -1.76 -3.19
C ASN A 39 -6.36 -2.44 -2.63
N PRO A 40 -5.75 -1.87 -1.58
CA PRO A 40 -4.53 -2.41 -0.98
C PRO A 40 -4.77 -3.67 -0.14
N ALA A 41 -6.03 -4.07 0.07
CA ALA A 41 -6.32 -5.38 0.67
C ALA A 41 -6.16 -6.53 -0.33
N ALA A 42 -6.17 -6.25 -1.64
CA ALA A 42 -6.00 -7.26 -2.69
C ALA A 42 -4.52 -7.63 -2.96
N GLY A 43 -3.55 -7.02 -2.25
CA GLY A 43 -2.16 -7.48 -2.30
C GLY A 43 -1.94 -8.74 -1.48
N THR A 44 -0.72 -9.26 -1.56
CA THR A 44 -0.26 -10.40 -0.75
C THR A 44 0.80 -9.96 0.24
N ILE A 45 0.81 -10.59 1.42
CA ILE A 45 1.84 -10.35 2.44
C ILE A 45 3.16 -10.92 1.94
N VAL A 46 4.22 -10.10 1.98
CA VAL A 46 5.59 -10.57 1.73
C VAL A 46 6.17 -11.12 3.04
N PRO A 47 6.52 -12.42 3.12
CA PRO A 47 7.09 -13.00 4.32
C PRO A 47 8.50 -12.45 4.58
N LEU A 48 8.62 -11.57 5.57
CA LEU A 48 9.91 -11.02 6.01
C LEU A 48 10.53 -11.91 7.08
N ARG A 49 11.81 -12.29 6.90
CA ARG A 49 12.54 -13.14 7.86
C ARG A 49 12.54 -12.60 9.30
N LYS A 50 12.57 -11.29 9.48
CA LYS A 50 12.59 -10.61 10.78
C LYS A 50 11.31 -9.83 11.09
N SER A 51 10.21 -10.11 10.39
CA SER A 51 9.01 -9.25 10.38
C SER A 51 9.33 -7.79 9.99
N MET A 52 8.38 -6.87 10.19
CA MET A 52 8.59 -5.45 9.90
C MET A 52 9.40 -4.77 11.01
N THR A 53 10.61 -4.30 10.68
CA THR A 53 11.56 -3.70 11.63
C THR A 53 11.68 -2.18 11.53
N ASP A 54 11.03 -1.56 10.54
CA ASP A 54 11.05 -0.11 10.39
C ASP A 54 10.26 0.53 11.54
N SER A 55 10.85 1.50 12.24
CA SER A 55 10.25 2.14 13.41
C SER A 55 8.99 2.94 13.08
N ARG A 56 8.81 3.35 11.82
CA ARG A 56 7.60 4.04 11.34
C ARG A 56 6.41 3.10 11.24
N TRP A 57 6.66 1.84 10.92
CA TRP A 57 5.64 0.81 10.66
C TRP A 57 5.94 -0.46 11.44
N PRO A 58 5.91 -0.45 12.78
CA PRO A 58 6.35 -1.59 13.57
C PRO A 58 5.38 -2.78 13.47
N ALA A 59 5.91 -4.00 13.32
CA ALA A 59 5.12 -5.22 13.27
C ALA A 59 4.22 -5.41 14.51
N THR A 60 4.69 -4.97 15.68
CA THR A 60 3.94 -5.00 16.95
C THR A 60 2.62 -4.24 16.88
N ASN A 61 2.53 -3.24 16.00
CA ASN A 61 1.33 -2.44 15.75
C ASN A 61 0.48 -2.99 14.60
N GLY A 62 0.87 -4.12 13.99
CA GLY A 62 0.12 -4.80 12.94
C GLY A 62 0.55 -4.48 11.51
N TRP A 63 1.66 -3.76 11.33
CA TRP A 63 2.19 -3.43 10.00
C TRP A 63 2.88 -4.63 9.33
N VAL A 64 2.55 -4.85 8.06
CA VAL A 64 3.14 -5.89 7.21
C VAL A 64 3.58 -5.30 5.88
N LYS A 65 4.55 -5.94 5.24
CA LYS A 65 4.94 -5.60 3.86
C LYS A 65 3.98 -6.29 2.91
N MET A 66 3.47 -5.54 1.95
CA MET A 66 2.56 -6.01 0.92
C MET A 66 3.22 -5.90 -0.45
N THR A 67 2.82 -6.78 -1.35
CA THR A 67 3.11 -6.69 -2.78
C THR A 67 1.85 -6.90 -3.58
N GLN A 68 1.71 -6.18 -4.70
CA GLN A 68 0.68 -6.44 -5.69
C GLN A 68 1.30 -6.33 -7.09
N ASN A 69 1.08 -7.35 -7.91
CA ASN A 69 1.43 -7.32 -9.32
C ASN A 69 0.19 -6.93 -10.13
N VAL A 70 0.25 -5.81 -10.85
CA VAL A 70 -0.82 -5.34 -11.73
C VAL A 70 -0.26 -5.33 -13.15
N ASN A 71 -0.71 -6.28 -13.98
CA ASN A 71 -0.30 -6.41 -15.38
C ASN A 71 1.22 -6.43 -15.58
N GLY A 72 1.95 -7.15 -14.74
CA GLY A 72 3.41 -7.27 -14.80
C GLY A 72 4.17 -6.19 -14.04
N ILE A 73 3.50 -5.17 -13.50
CA ILE A 73 4.11 -4.11 -12.69
C ILE A 73 3.95 -4.44 -11.21
N GLU A 74 5.07 -4.61 -10.51
CA GLU A 74 5.08 -4.94 -9.09
C GLU A 74 5.14 -3.67 -8.22
N ILE A 75 4.14 -3.51 -7.36
CA ILE A 75 4.04 -2.41 -6.39
C ILE A 75 4.25 -2.98 -4.99
N HIS A 76 5.21 -2.42 -4.26
CA HIS A 76 5.38 -2.68 -2.82
C HIS A 76 4.75 -1.55 -2.02
N TYR A 77 4.21 -1.89 -0.85
CA TYR A 77 3.69 -0.93 0.13
C TYR A 77 3.66 -1.59 1.50
N VAL A 78 3.29 -0.82 2.52
CA VAL A 78 3.02 -1.35 3.86
C VAL A 78 1.55 -1.16 4.19
N ARG A 79 0.99 -2.13 4.91
CA ARG A 79 -0.40 -2.08 5.37
C ARG A 79 -0.47 -2.46 6.84
N ASN A 80 -1.22 -1.70 7.63
CA ASN A 80 -1.61 -2.10 8.96
C ASN A 80 -2.82 -3.03 8.86
N THR A 81 -2.65 -4.28 9.27
CA THR A 81 -3.70 -5.30 9.20
C THR A 81 -4.80 -5.09 10.23
N ARG A 82 -4.55 -4.32 11.29
CA ARG A 82 -5.51 -4.01 12.36
C ARG A 82 -6.41 -2.83 12.00
N THR A 83 -5.82 -1.75 11.47
CA THR A 83 -6.56 -0.51 11.17
C THR A 83 -6.97 -0.38 9.72
N GLY A 84 -6.27 -1.08 8.81
CA GLY A 84 -6.43 -0.92 7.37
C GLY A 84 -5.60 0.21 6.76
N ASP A 85 -4.86 0.96 7.58
CA ASP A 85 -3.98 2.04 7.12
C ASP A 85 -2.89 1.53 6.18
N VAL A 86 -2.43 2.40 5.30
CA VAL A 86 -1.42 2.08 4.29
C VAL A 86 -0.37 3.16 4.19
N ASP A 87 0.81 2.80 3.68
CA ASP A 87 1.89 3.75 3.42
C ASP A 87 2.94 3.19 2.43
N ASP A 88 3.93 4.01 2.07
CA ASP A 88 5.16 3.60 1.36
C ASP A 88 4.93 2.84 0.04
N PHE A 89 3.91 3.24 -0.73
CA PHE A 89 3.68 2.72 -2.08
C PHE A 89 4.82 3.10 -3.02
N LYS A 90 5.43 2.08 -3.65
CA LYS A 90 6.60 2.25 -4.52
C LYS A 90 6.67 1.16 -5.57
N PHE A 91 7.27 1.49 -6.70
CA PHE A 91 7.65 0.51 -7.71
C PHE A 91 8.84 -0.30 -7.22
N LYS A 92 8.83 -1.61 -7.46
CA LYS A 92 9.99 -2.49 -7.25
C LYS A 92 11.00 -2.37 -8.39
#